data_AF-A0A832XYD2-F1
#
_entry.id   AF-A0A832XYD2-F1
#
_cell.length_a   1.000
_cell.length_b   1.000
_cell.length_c   1.000
_cell.angle_alpha   90.00
_cell.angle_beta   90.00
_cell.angle_gamma   90.00
#
_symmetry.space_group_name_H-M   'P 1'
#
loop_
_entity.id
_entity.type
_entity.pdbx_description
1 polymer ?
#
loop_
_entity_poly.entity_id
_entity_poly.type
_entity_poly.pdbx_seq_one_letter_code
_entity_poly.pdbx_strand_id
1 'polypeptide(L)'
;MKSPALFIDRDGTIIKQIDGEYISSINQIEFIETIFPAILMLQNEGYLVIMVTNQAGINKGILSHEQVNEINQHIIQSLKRQGIEISGVYVCPHKTEEKCKCRKPEPGLLLKAAEEHNIDLENSVIIGDSEKDTKAGLNAGLKKVIKI
;
A
#
# COMPACT_ATOMS: atom_id res chain seq x y z
N MET A 1 6.75 18.23 14.40
CA MET A 1 7.82 17.64 13.57
C MET A 1 7.17 16.68 12.59
N LYS A 2 7.72 16.51 11.38
CA LYS A 2 7.21 15.52 10.42
C LYS A 2 7.69 14.12 10.80
N SER A 3 6.86 13.10 10.59
CA SER A 3 7.25 11.70 10.83
C SER A 3 7.58 11.01 9.50
N PRO A 4 8.60 10.14 9.43
CA PRO A 4 8.80 9.31 8.24
C PRO A 4 7.68 8.27 8.12
N ALA A 5 7.50 7.69 6.93
CA ALA A 5 6.53 6.65 6.70
C ALA A 5 7.12 5.46 5.93
N LEU A 6 6.62 4.28 6.26
CA LEU A 6 6.71 3.09 5.44
C LEU A 6 5.46 3.04 4.56
N PHE A 7 5.61 3.35 3.29
CA PHE A 7 4.62 3.04 2.28
C PHE A 7 4.77 1.58 1.88
N ILE A 8 3.68 0.82 1.87
CA ILE A 8 3.73 -0.61 1.58
C ILE A 8 2.62 -1.00 0.60
N ASP A 9 2.97 -1.75 -0.45
CA ASP A 9 1.97 -2.35 -1.32
C ASP A 9 1.20 -3.46 -0.60
N ARG A 10 -0.01 -3.74 -1.08
CA ARG A 10 -0.88 -4.77 -0.53
C ARG A 10 -0.65 -6.11 -1.22
N ASP A 11 -1.05 -6.21 -2.48
CA ASP A 11 -1.00 -7.42 -3.29
C ASP A 11 0.44 -7.65 -3.78
N GLY A 12 0.97 -8.86 -3.63
CA GLY A 12 2.37 -9.19 -3.92
C GLY A 12 3.35 -8.86 -2.79
N THR A 13 2.91 -8.10 -1.76
CA THR A 13 3.79 -7.60 -0.68
C THR A 13 3.31 -7.97 0.72
N ILE A 14 2.14 -7.51 1.17
CA ILE A 14 1.54 -7.94 2.45
C ILE A 14 0.85 -9.29 2.29
N ILE A 15 0.17 -9.47 1.15
CA ILE A 15 -0.55 -10.68 0.78
C ILE A 15 -0.07 -11.15 -0.59
N LYS A 16 -0.18 -12.44 -0.88
CA LYS A 16 0.13 -12.95 -2.22
C LYS A 16 -0.80 -12.34 -3.27
N GLN A 17 -0.25 -11.98 -4.41
CA GLN A 17 -1.03 -11.64 -5.59
C GLN A 17 -1.56 -12.92 -6.24
N ILE A 18 -2.76 -12.84 -6.86
CA ILE A 18 -3.28 -13.90 -7.72
C ILE A 18 -3.07 -13.47 -9.17
N ASP A 19 -2.31 -14.24 -9.94
CA ASP A 19 -1.99 -13.90 -11.33
C ASP A 19 -3.23 -13.87 -12.21
N GLY A 20 -3.43 -12.76 -12.92
CA GLY A 20 -4.56 -12.57 -13.83
C GLY A 20 -5.92 -12.35 -13.15
N GLU A 21 -6.00 -12.42 -11.82
CA GLU A 21 -7.24 -12.30 -11.06
C GLU A 21 -7.21 -11.16 -10.05
N TYR A 22 -8.38 -10.90 -9.44
CA TYR A 22 -8.55 -9.94 -8.37
C TYR A 22 -8.91 -10.68 -7.09
N ILE A 23 -8.27 -10.31 -5.98
CA ILE A 23 -8.70 -10.74 -4.66
C ILE A 23 -10.06 -10.09 -4.40
N SER A 24 -11.07 -10.93 -4.28
CA SER A 24 -12.49 -10.56 -4.24
C SER A 24 -13.19 -10.98 -2.95
N SER A 25 -12.52 -11.81 -2.15
CA SER A 25 -13.00 -12.31 -0.86
C SER A 25 -11.84 -12.47 0.12
N ILE A 26 -12.14 -12.33 1.42
CA ILE A 26 -11.19 -12.58 2.51
C ILE A 26 -10.62 -14.01 2.50
N ASN A 27 -11.35 -14.98 1.95
CA ASN A 27 -10.92 -16.39 1.89
C ASN A 27 -9.78 -16.62 0.89
N GLN A 28 -9.53 -15.66 -0.01
CA GLN A 28 -8.43 -15.69 -0.96
C GLN A 28 -7.13 -15.05 -0.41
N ILE A 29 -7.17 -14.50 0.81
CA ILE A 29 -6.03 -13.83 1.41
C ILE A 29 -5.03 -14.86 1.92
N GLU A 30 -3.82 -14.82 1.37
CA GLU A 30 -2.64 -15.50 1.90
C GLU A 30 -1.59 -14.45 2.30
N PHE A 31 -1.26 -14.36 3.59
CA PHE A 31 -0.27 -13.39 4.08
C PHE A 31 1.16 -13.80 3.74
N ILE A 32 2.00 -12.82 3.42
CA ILE A 32 3.45 -12.98 3.27
C ILE A 32 4.10 -12.60 4.60
N GLU A 33 4.05 -13.50 5.59
CA GLU A 33 4.44 -13.18 6.97
C GLU A 33 5.92 -12.78 7.12
N THR A 34 6.77 -13.12 6.15
CA THR A 34 8.19 -12.75 6.12
C THR A 34 8.42 -11.24 6.07
N ILE A 35 7.43 -10.43 5.66
CA ILE A 35 7.53 -8.97 5.65
C ILE A 35 7.24 -8.34 7.02
N PHE A 36 6.52 -9.04 7.91
CA PHE A 36 6.04 -8.46 9.18
C PHE A 36 7.17 -7.96 10.09
N PRO A 37 8.31 -8.67 10.25
CA PRO A 37 9.43 -8.17 11.05
C PRO A 37 9.97 -6.82 10.54
N ALA A 38 10.01 -6.61 9.22
CA ALA A 38 10.48 -5.35 8.64
C ALA A 38 9.49 -4.20 8.91
N ILE A 39 8.19 -4.47 8.83
CA ILE A 39 7.15 -3.49 9.17
C ILE A 39 7.25 -3.09 10.65
N LEU A 40 7.33 -4.07 11.54
CA LEU A 40 7.44 -3.85 12.99
C LEU A 40 8.70 -3.06 13.36
N MET A 41 9.84 -3.40 12.74
CA MET A 41 11.10 -2.68 12.96
C MET A 41 10.94 -1.19 12.63
N LEU A 42 10.44 -0.86 11.44
CA LEU A 42 10.25 0.54 11.04
C LEU A 42 9.19 1.26 11.88
N GLN A 43 8.10 0.58 12.23
CA GLN A 43 7.09 1.13 13.14
C GLN A 43 7.70 1.49 14.51
N ASN A 44 8.53 0.61 15.07
CA ASN A 44 9.20 0.86 16.35
C ASN A 44 10.24 2.00 16.27
N GLU A 45 10.76 2.30 15.08
CA GLU A 45 11.59 3.48 14.81
C GLU A 45 10.76 4.77 14.59
N GLY A 46 9.43 4.69 14.71
CA GLY A 46 8.53 5.83 14.59
C GLY A 46 8.03 6.11 13.17
N TYR A 47 8.18 5.16 12.25
CA TYR A 47 7.58 5.28 10.91
C TYR A 47 6.07 5.04 10.98
N LEU A 48 5.30 5.90 10.32
CA LEU A 48 3.88 5.62 10.04
C LEU A 48 3.77 4.52 8.99
N VAL A 49 2.91 3.53 9.20
CA VAL A 49 2.70 2.46 8.21
C VAL A 49 1.50 2.80 7.33
N ILE A 50 1.75 3.06 6.05
CA ILE A 50 0.75 3.50 5.08
C ILE A 50 0.60 2.46 3.97
N MET A 51 -0.56 1.82 3.89
CA MET A 51 -0.85 0.86 2.82
C MET A 51 -1.31 1.60 1.55
N VAL A 52 -0.65 1.34 0.41
CA VAL A 52 -0.92 2.00 -0.88
C VAL A 52 -1.14 0.97 -1.99
N THR A 53 -2.35 0.90 -2.56
CA THR A 53 -2.70 -0.18 -3.50
C THR A 53 -3.47 0.29 -4.74
N ASN A 54 -3.21 -0.37 -5.87
CA ASN A 54 -3.89 -0.17 -7.15
C ASN A 54 -5.02 -1.21 -7.33
N GLN A 55 -6.28 -0.81 -7.12
CA GLN A 55 -7.45 -1.70 -7.21
C GLN A 55 -8.32 -1.39 -8.45
N ALA A 56 -7.74 -1.61 -9.64
CA ALA A 56 -8.44 -1.36 -10.91
C ALA A 56 -9.69 -2.23 -11.13
N GLY A 57 -9.85 -3.31 -10.35
CA GLY A 57 -11.05 -4.15 -10.37
C GLY A 57 -12.33 -3.34 -10.08
N ILE A 58 -12.20 -2.23 -9.35
CA ILE A 58 -13.30 -1.30 -9.05
C ILE A 58 -13.83 -0.65 -10.33
N ASN A 59 -13.01 0.13 -11.05
CA ASN A 59 -13.47 0.81 -12.28
C ASN A 59 -13.63 -0.14 -13.48
N LYS A 60 -13.23 -1.42 -13.33
CA LYS A 60 -13.59 -2.50 -14.27
C LYS A 60 -14.96 -3.13 -13.98
N GLY A 61 -15.62 -2.78 -12.89
CA GLY A 61 -16.90 -3.37 -12.48
C GLY A 61 -16.79 -4.81 -11.97
N ILE A 62 -15.58 -5.27 -11.64
CA ILE A 62 -15.31 -6.63 -11.12
C ILE A 62 -15.47 -6.66 -9.60
N LEU A 63 -15.12 -5.57 -8.92
CA LEU A 63 -15.22 -5.40 -7.48
C LEU A 63 -15.98 -4.12 -7.15
N SER A 64 -16.72 -4.12 -6.05
CA SER A 64 -17.23 -2.90 -5.46
C SER A 64 -16.19 -2.25 -4.52
N HIS A 65 -16.39 -0.96 -4.24
CA HIS A 65 -15.60 -0.28 -3.20
C HIS A 65 -15.78 -0.94 -1.82
N GLU A 66 -16.98 -1.46 -1.54
CA GLU A 66 -17.30 -2.15 -0.29
C GLU A 66 -16.51 -3.45 -0.13
N GLN A 67 -16.44 -4.27 -1.19
CA GLN A 67 -15.64 -5.51 -1.18
C GLN A 67 -14.15 -5.21 -0.94
N VAL A 68 -13.61 -4.20 -1.62
CA VAL A 68 -12.20 -3.80 -1.42
C VAL A 68 -11.98 -3.27 0.01
N ASN A 69 -12.94 -2.52 0.55
CA ASN A 69 -12.87 -2.05 1.93
C ASN A 69 -12.92 -3.21 2.93
N GLU A 70 -13.81 -4.20 2.74
CA GLU A 70 -13.89 -5.40 3.57
C GLU A 70 -12.56 -6.16 3.60
N ILE A 71 -11.96 -6.39 2.43
CA ILE A 71 -10.63 -7.02 2.31
C ILE A 71 -9.57 -6.21 3.07
N ASN A 72 -9.55 -4.88 2.87
CA ASN A 72 -8.58 -4.02 3.55
C ASN A 72 -8.77 -4.04 5.08
N GLN A 73 -10.02 -4.04 5.57
CA GLN A 73 -10.30 -4.15 7.00
C GLN A 73 -9.85 -5.49 7.57
N HIS A 74 -10.08 -6.59 6.85
CA HIS A 74 -9.57 -7.89 7.26
C HIS A 74 -8.05 -7.89 7.38
N ILE A 75 -7.34 -7.32 6.41
CA ILE A 75 -5.87 -7.19 6.44
C ILE A 75 -5.43 -6.36 7.64
N ILE A 76 -6.03 -5.17 7.87
CA ILE A 76 -5.71 -4.31 9.00
C ILE A 76 -5.88 -5.05 10.32
N GLN A 77 -7.01 -5.74 10.53
CA GLN A 77 -7.27 -6.46 11.78
C GLN A 77 -6.29 -7.62 11.98
N SER A 78 -5.92 -8.31 10.89
CA SER A 78 -4.92 -9.39 10.93
C SER A 78 -3.52 -8.87 11.27
N LEU A 79 -3.09 -7.75 10.66
CA LEU A 79 -1.82 -7.09 10.99
C LEU A 79 -1.80 -6.55 12.41
N LYS A 80 -2.93 -5.99 12.90
CA LYS A 80 -3.06 -5.50 14.27
C LYS A 80 -2.86 -6.61 15.30
N ARG A 81 -3.31 -7.84 15.03
CA ARG A 81 -3.04 -9.01 15.89
C ARG A 81 -1.54 -9.37 15.97
N GLN A 82 -0.75 -8.94 14.99
CA GLN A 82 0.71 -9.07 14.97
C GLN A 82 1.44 -7.84 15.55
N GLY A 83 0.70 -6.86 16.11
CA GLY A 83 1.27 -5.62 16.64
C GLY A 83 1.58 -4.55 15.59
N ILE A 84 1.14 -4.74 14.33
CA ILE A 84 1.33 -3.78 13.25
C ILE A 84 0.11 -2.85 13.18
N GLU A 85 0.35 -1.54 13.27
CA GLU A 85 -0.67 -0.50 13.21
C GLU A 85 -0.63 0.22 11.86
N ILE A 86 -1.61 -0.06 11.01
CA ILE A 86 -1.79 0.67 9.75
C ILE A 86 -2.36 2.06 10.05
N SER A 87 -1.55 3.09 9.79
CA SER A 87 -1.90 4.50 10.01
C SER A 87 -2.86 5.03 8.93
N GLY A 88 -2.83 4.47 7.73
CA GLY A 88 -3.71 4.88 6.62
C GLY A 88 -3.72 3.89 5.47
N VAL A 89 -4.84 3.87 4.71
CA VAL A 89 -5.00 3.03 3.52
C VAL A 89 -5.44 3.88 2.34
N TYR A 90 -4.68 3.80 1.26
CA TYR A 90 -4.88 4.60 0.06
C TYR A 90 -5.06 3.68 -1.15
N VAL A 91 -6.20 3.83 -1.81
CA VAL A 91 -6.62 2.94 -2.90
C VAL A 91 -6.81 3.75 -4.17
N CYS A 92 -6.19 3.33 -5.26
CA CYS A 92 -6.51 3.83 -6.60
C CYS A 92 -7.50 2.88 -7.29
N PRO A 93 -8.76 3.30 -7.57
CA PRO A 93 -9.74 2.45 -8.25
C PRO A 93 -9.57 2.43 -9.78
N HIS A 94 -8.77 3.35 -10.33
CA HIS A 94 -8.70 3.61 -11.75
C HIS A 94 -7.95 2.56 -12.56
N LYS A 95 -8.42 2.39 -13.79
CA LYS A 95 -7.79 1.63 -14.87
C LYS A 95 -6.60 2.39 -15.45
N THR A 96 -5.75 1.70 -16.20
CA THR A 96 -4.53 2.30 -16.76
C THR A 96 -4.85 3.40 -17.77
N GLU A 97 -5.89 3.22 -18.58
CA GLU A 97 -6.31 4.14 -19.63
C GLU A 97 -6.92 5.46 -19.11
N GLU A 98 -7.34 5.50 -17.84
CA GLU A 98 -7.94 6.70 -17.24
C GLU A 98 -6.92 7.79 -16.90
N LYS A 99 -5.61 7.47 -16.93
CA LYS A 99 -4.50 8.43 -16.74
C LYS A 99 -4.66 9.33 -15.50
N CYS A 100 -5.19 8.77 -14.40
CA CYS A 100 -5.31 9.48 -13.15
C CYS A 100 -3.94 9.72 -12.51
N LYS A 101 -3.86 10.67 -11.57
CA LYS A 101 -2.61 11.00 -10.85
C LYS A 101 -2.33 10.10 -9.64
N CYS A 102 -3.24 9.20 -9.29
CA CYS A 102 -3.11 8.37 -8.09
C CYS A 102 -2.67 6.93 -8.38
N ARG A 103 -2.82 6.43 -9.61
CA ARG A 103 -2.44 5.06 -9.96
C ARG A 103 -0.92 4.95 -10.01
N LYS A 104 -0.30 4.11 -9.16
CA LYS A 104 1.13 3.81 -9.25
C LYS A 104 1.47 3.37 -10.69
N PRO A 105 2.47 3.95 -11.37
CA PRO A 105 3.64 4.67 -10.83
C PRO A 105 3.47 6.17 -10.53
N GLU A 106 2.27 6.73 -10.70
CA GLU A 106 2.03 8.12 -10.28
C GLU A 106 2.08 8.25 -8.75
N PRO A 107 2.65 9.34 -8.21
CA PRO A 107 2.90 9.48 -6.78
C PRO A 107 1.68 9.94 -5.98
N GLY A 108 0.52 10.17 -6.61
CA GLY A 108 -0.58 10.91 -5.99
C GLY A 108 -1.12 10.32 -4.69
N LEU A 109 -1.13 8.99 -4.52
CA LEU A 109 -1.53 8.39 -3.24
C LEU A 109 -0.50 8.65 -2.12
N LEU A 110 0.80 8.58 -2.44
CA LEU A 110 1.87 8.85 -1.47
C LEU A 110 1.86 10.33 -1.06
N LEU A 111 1.69 11.23 -2.03
CA LEU A 111 1.60 12.67 -1.77
C LEU A 111 0.36 13.02 -0.93
N LYS A 112 -0.79 12.40 -1.24
CA LYS A 112 -2.02 12.57 -0.45
C LYS A 112 -1.82 12.12 0.99
N ALA A 113 -1.24 10.94 1.20
CA ALA A 113 -0.92 10.44 2.53
C ALA A 113 0.06 11.36 3.27
N ALA A 114 1.04 11.91 2.57
CA ALA A 114 2.01 12.81 3.18
C ALA A 114 1.43 14.14 3.63
N GLU A 115 0.45 14.67 2.89
CA GLU A 115 -0.32 15.83 3.31
C GLU A 115 -1.18 15.52 4.53
N GLU A 116 -1.98 14.45 4.50
CA GLU A 116 -2.94 14.10 5.55
C GLU A 116 -2.25 13.72 6.89
N HIS A 117 -1.09 13.06 6.82
CA HIS A 117 -0.36 12.59 8.01
C HIS A 117 0.88 13.42 8.34
N ASN A 118 1.13 14.52 7.62
CA ASN A 118 2.32 15.37 7.78
C ASN A 118 3.65 14.57 7.70
N ILE A 119 3.78 13.75 6.65
CA ILE A 119 4.90 12.82 6.45
C ILE A 119 6.14 13.53 5.91
N ASP A 120 7.31 13.09 6.36
CA ASP A 120 8.61 13.40 5.76
C ASP A 120 8.94 12.40 4.64
N LEU A 121 8.61 12.77 3.40
CA LEU A 121 8.81 11.93 2.21
C LEU A 121 10.30 11.60 1.95
N GLU A 122 11.21 12.52 2.25
CA GLU A 122 12.64 12.34 1.95
C GLU A 122 13.24 11.19 2.78
N ASN A 123 12.79 11.08 4.03
CA ASN A 123 13.20 10.04 4.98
C ASN A 123 12.25 8.83 5.00
N SER A 124 11.23 8.81 4.14
CA SER A 124 10.30 7.69 3.99
C SER A 124 10.85 6.59 3.08
N VAL A 125 10.23 5.43 3.16
CA VAL A 125 10.55 4.25 2.35
C VAL A 125 9.28 3.69 1.72
N ILE A 126 9.40 3.13 0.51
CA ILE A 126 8.35 2.28 -0.07
C ILE A 126 8.86 0.86 -0.26
N ILE A 127 8.01 -0.12 0.07
CA ILE A 127 8.22 -1.54 -0.19
C ILE A 127 7.08 -2.05 -1.09
N GLY A 128 7.44 -2.69 -2.20
CA GLY A 128 6.50 -3.30 -3.15
C GLY A 128 7.18 -4.36 -4.01
N ASP A 129 6.41 -5.16 -4.74
CA ASP A 129 6.94 -6.22 -5.63
C ASP A 129 7.13 -5.72 -7.09
N SER A 130 6.55 -4.56 -7.42
CA SER A 130 6.48 -4.10 -8.81
C SER A 130 7.35 -2.87 -9.09
N GLU A 131 7.76 -2.71 -10.35
CA GLU A 131 8.41 -1.48 -10.84
C GLU A 131 7.55 -0.23 -10.64
N LYS A 132 6.24 -0.39 -10.51
CA LYS A 132 5.31 0.73 -10.31
C LYS A 132 5.48 1.31 -8.92
N ASP A 133 5.77 0.49 -7.92
CA ASP A 133 6.01 0.91 -6.53
C ASP A 133 7.30 1.70 -6.43
N THR A 134 8.37 1.14 -6.99
CA THR A 134 9.67 1.82 -7.07
C THR A 134 9.54 3.19 -7.72
N LYS A 135 8.87 3.28 -8.88
CA LYS A 135 8.66 4.55 -9.58
C LYS A 135 7.76 5.50 -8.81
N ALA A 136 6.68 5.02 -8.18
CA ALA A 136 5.82 5.87 -7.35
C ALA A 136 6.58 6.51 -6.19
N GLY A 137 7.44 5.74 -5.51
CA GLY A 137 8.30 6.27 -4.45
C GLY A 137 9.26 7.35 -4.96
N LEU A 138 10.00 7.05 -6.02
CA LEU A 138 10.94 8.02 -6.61
C LEU A 138 10.23 9.30 -7.08
N ASN A 139 9.08 9.15 -7.74
CA ASN A 139 8.27 10.28 -8.23
C ASN A 139 7.68 11.12 -7.07
N ALA A 140 7.47 10.51 -5.90
CA ALA A 140 7.03 11.20 -4.68
C ALA A 140 8.19 11.86 -3.91
N GLY A 141 9.44 11.66 -4.33
CA GLY A 141 10.63 12.22 -3.67
C GLY A 141 11.23 11.34 -2.57
N LEU A 142 10.84 10.06 -2.47
CA LEU A 142 11.50 9.12 -1.56
C LEU A 142 12.92 8.83 -2.03
N LYS A 143 13.86 8.77 -1.08
CA LYS A 143 15.24 8.34 -1.34
C LYS A 143 15.44 6.83 -1.22
N LYS A 144 14.50 6.13 -0.58
CA LYS A 144 14.58 4.68 -0.34
C LYS A 144 13.40 3.97 -0.98
N VAL A 145 13.71 3.05 -1.87
CA VAL A 145 12.75 2.18 -2.56
C VAL A 145 13.27 0.75 -2.47
N ILE A 146 12.44 -0.17 -2.01
CA ILE A 146 12.79 -1.58 -1.86
C ILE A 146 11.82 -2.39 -2.69
N LYS A 147 12.37 -3.17 -3.62
CA LYS A 147 11.62 -4.13 -4.42
C LYS A 147 11.90 -5.53 -3.89
N ILE A 148 10.85 -6.30 -3.60
CA ILE A 148 10.94 -7.67 -3.09
C ILE A 148 10.41 -8.71 -4.09
#